data_AF-A0A1G9YIW1-F1
#
_entry.id   AF-A0A1G9YIW1-F1
#
_cell.length_a   1.000
_cell.length_b   1.000
_cell.length_c   1.000
_cell.angle_alpha   90.00
_cell.angle_beta   90.00
_cell.angle_gamma   90.00
#
_symmetry.space_group_name_H-M   'P 1'
#
loop_
_entity.id
_entity.type
_entity.pdbx_description
1 polymer ?
#
loop_
_entity_poly.entity_id
_entity_poly.type
_entity_poly.pdbx_seq_one_letter_code
_entity_poly.pdbx_strand_id
1 'polypeptide(L)'
;MTRNHPHISRRNALRTVAGAALASVAGCLNDGGSSGTPSDGTATTNSQGPLTRVAVEGTTLVVELSAEADVDQVNLIQPNGELFGKRDVAAGAQQVSFEIGTAYEPGEYRLVALKGEETVAESTTDIEPEILIQDVGLYRNNPGKPWDEIYGDTETDRLKNGEAFVTVSNAGTGPDAIVELVFSGDVPNPIEDPRGSGMYETEQVVVAPGETVDLFSNSFPFGSESEKGMGCSPGGNSGQFTVLVETRANGNEITKAFDVEYSGSEEMSDCEVAITEA
;
A
#
# COMPACT_ATOMS: atom_id res chain seq x y z
N MET A 1 -0.76 10.43 55.82
CA MET A 1 0.58 10.89 55.36
C MET A 1 0.54 10.98 53.85
N THR A 2 0.28 12.16 53.34
CA THR A 2 0.27 12.52 51.92
C THR A 2 1.71 12.74 51.47
N ARG A 3 2.17 12.01 50.45
CA ARG A 3 3.51 12.20 49.87
C ARG A 3 3.37 13.02 48.59
N ASN A 4 3.91 14.24 48.66
CA ASN A 4 4.02 15.19 47.56
C ASN A 4 5.07 14.76 46.51
N HIS A 5 4.81 15.21 45.29
CA HIS A 5 5.52 15.08 44.01
C HIS A 5 7.06 15.28 44.04
N PRO A 6 7.71 14.95 42.91
CA PRO A 6 8.21 16.06 42.10
C PRO A 6 7.83 15.95 40.61
N HIS A 7 7.33 17.08 40.10
CA HIS A 7 7.15 17.35 38.68
C HIS A 7 8.51 17.44 37.98
N ILE A 8 8.69 16.70 36.89
CA ILE A 8 9.79 16.91 35.96
C ILE A 8 9.26 17.76 34.81
N SER A 9 9.52 19.06 34.88
CA SER A 9 9.45 19.97 33.74
C SER A 9 10.77 20.70 33.65
N ARG A 10 11.55 20.41 32.60
CA ARG A 10 12.60 21.30 32.10
C ARG A 10 12.67 21.22 30.58
N ARG A 11 12.10 22.26 29.95
CA ARG A 11 12.52 22.81 28.67
C ARG A 11 14.04 22.75 28.56
N ASN A 12 14.54 22.16 27.48
CA ASN A 12 15.77 22.61 26.85
C ASN A 12 15.51 22.74 25.35
N ALA A 13 15.34 23.99 24.94
CA ALA A 13 15.39 24.40 23.56
C ALA A 13 16.86 24.56 23.18
N LEU A 14 17.31 23.87 22.13
CA LEU A 14 18.54 24.22 21.41
C LEU A 14 18.27 24.16 19.92
N ARG A 15 18.10 25.37 19.37
CA ARG A 15 18.21 25.69 17.95
C ARG A 15 19.62 25.35 17.49
N THR A 16 19.75 24.55 16.43
CA THR A 16 20.92 24.61 15.55
C THR A 16 20.44 24.47 14.12
N VAL A 17 20.32 25.61 13.45
CA VAL A 17 20.21 25.72 11.99
C VAL A 17 21.64 25.66 11.47
N ALA A 18 21.96 24.63 10.69
CA ALA A 18 23.17 24.56 9.89
C ALA A 18 22.75 24.33 8.45
N GLY A 19 22.86 25.39 7.65
CA GLY A 19 22.62 25.36 6.22
C GLY A 19 23.70 24.54 5.51
N ALA A 20 23.26 23.59 4.68
CA ALA A 20 24.10 22.95 3.69
C ALA A 20 23.87 23.65 2.34
N ALA A 21 24.98 24.09 1.74
CA ALA A 21 25.02 24.88 0.53
C ALA A 21 24.53 24.09 -0.70
N LEU A 22 23.74 24.76 -1.54
CA LEU A 22 23.38 24.31 -2.88
C LEU A 22 24.64 24.33 -3.77
N ALA A 23 25.05 23.16 -4.25
CA ALA A 23 26.04 23.04 -5.32
C ALA A 23 25.30 23.10 -6.67
N SER A 24 25.36 24.26 -7.31
CA SER A 24 24.94 24.48 -8.69
C SER A 24 26.02 23.94 -9.64
N VAL A 25 25.75 22.84 -10.34
CA VAL A 25 26.59 22.35 -11.45
C VAL A 25 25.95 22.81 -12.75
N ALA A 26 26.56 23.81 -13.39
CA ALA A 26 26.28 24.19 -14.77
C ALA A 26 27.14 23.34 -15.71
N GLY A 27 26.51 22.76 -16.73
CA GLY A 27 27.20 21.95 -17.74
C GLY A 27 26.34 21.78 -18.99
N CYS A 28 26.17 22.87 -19.75
CA CYS A 28 25.73 22.77 -21.14
C CYS A 28 26.94 22.44 -22.02
N LEU A 29 26.90 21.30 -22.71
CA LEU A 29 27.52 21.20 -24.02
C LEU A 29 26.67 20.28 -24.90
N ASN A 30 26.28 20.85 -26.04
CA ASN A 30 25.41 20.32 -27.07
C ASN A 30 26.29 19.92 -28.26
N ASP A 31 26.21 18.68 -28.75
CA ASP A 31 26.26 18.40 -30.18
C ASP A 31 25.64 17.03 -30.52
N GLY A 32 24.94 16.99 -31.65
CA GLY A 32 23.92 16.02 -32.00
C GLY A 32 24.41 14.70 -32.59
N GLY A 33 23.52 13.70 -32.50
CA GLY A 33 23.64 12.42 -33.19
C GLY A 33 22.35 11.63 -33.03
N SER A 34 21.52 11.66 -34.07
CA SER A 34 20.19 11.04 -34.12
C SER A 34 20.28 9.50 -34.17
N SER A 35 19.63 8.80 -33.24
CA SER A 35 19.17 7.41 -33.41
C SER A 35 18.21 6.96 -32.29
N GLY A 36 16.92 6.89 -32.62
CA GLY A 36 15.94 5.90 -32.13
C GLY A 36 15.64 5.82 -30.63
N THR A 37 14.64 6.56 -30.16
CA THR A 37 14.03 6.40 -28.84
C THR A 37 13.07 5.21 -28.82
N PRO A 38 13.15 4.27 -27.86
CA PRO A 38 12.08 3.32 -27.57
C PRO A 38 10.95 3.99 -26.79
N SER A 39 9.73 3.59 -27.16
CA SER A 39 8.39 3.99 -26.72
C SER A 39 8.22 4.54 -25.29
N ASP A 40 7.55 5.70 -25.22
CA ASP A 40 6.90 6.30 -24.05
C ASP A 40 5.86 5.37 -23.41
N GLY A 41 5.82 5.36 -22.09
CA GLY A 41 4.72 4.86 -21.27
C GLY A 41 4.15 6.00 -20.42
N THR A 42 2.84 6.21 -20.52
CA THR A 42 1.99 7.20 -19.81
C THR A 42 2.21 8.67 -20.14
N ALA A 43 1.85 9.05 -21.36
CA ALA A 43 1.49 10.45 -21.66
C ALA A 43 0.04 10.69 -21.20
N THR A 44 -0.10 11.35 -20.04
CA THR A 44 -1.33 12.03 -19.65
C THR A 44 -1.76 12.98 -20.76
N THR A 45 -3.03 12.94 -21.12
CA THR A 45 -3.67 13.80 -22.13
C THR A 45 -3.30 15.26 -21.92
N ASN A 46 -2.64 15.86 -22.92
CA ASN A 46 -2.42 17.31 -23.03
C ASN A 46 -3.79 18.02 -23.05
N SER A 47 -4.30 18.37 -21.88
CA SER A 47 -5.57 19.05 -21.71
C SER A 47 -5.32 20.56 -21.81
N GLN A 48 -5.53 21.12 -23.00
CA GLN A 48 -5.57 22.57 -23.22
C GLN A 48 -6.85 23.21 -22.63
N GLY A 49 -7.28 22.78 -21.44
CA GLY A 49 -8.52 23.17 -20.78
C GLY A 49 -8.30 23.68 -19.36
N PRO A 50 -9.36 24.10 -18.65
CA PRO A 50 -9.28 24.57 -17.28
C PRO A 50 -8.86 23.48 -16.28
N LEU A 51 -8.97 22.20 -16.63
CA LEU A 51 -8.48 21.06 -15.85
C LEU A 51 -7.06 20.71 -16.31
N THR A 52 -6.05 20.92 -15.46
CA THR A 52 -4.63 20.75 -15.84
C THR A 52 -4.03 19.42 -15.40
N ARG A 53 -4.53 18.86 -14.30
CA ARG A 53 -4.13 17.54 -13.79
C ARG A 53 -5.30 16.89 -13.05
N VAL A 54 -5.45 15.59 -13.25
CA VAL A 54 -6.38 14.74 -12.52
C VAL A 54 -5.59 13.53 -12.07
N ALA A 55 -5.48 13.30 -10.77
CA ALA A 55 -4.72 12.20 -10.21
C ALA A 55 -5.28 11.78 -8.85
N VAL A 56 -5.13 10.52 -8.50
CA VAL A 56 -5.40 10.05 -7.14
C VAL A 56 -4.12 10.18 -6.31
N GLU A 57 -4.24 10.79 -5.15
CA GLU A 57 -3.17 10.91 -4.15
C GLU A 57 -3.68 10.30 -2.83
N GLY A 58 -3.08 9.19 -2.40
CA GLY A 58 -3.61 8.42 -1.28
C GLY A 58 -5.00 7.86 -1.60
N THR A 59 -6.02 8.33 -0.86
CA THR A 59 -7.43 7.95 -1.06
C THR A 59 -8.29 9.09 -1.62
N THR A 60 -7.65 10.10 -2.20
CA THR A 60 -8.29 11.34 -2.61
C THR A 60 -8.03 11.61 -4.09
N LEU A 61 -9.09 11.83 -4.88
CA LEU A 61 -8.95 12.34 -6.24
C LEU A 61 -8.70 13.84 -6.18
N VAL A 62 -7.53 14.25 -6.67
CA VAL A 62 -7.09 15.64 -6.77
C VAL A 62 -7.26 16.12 -8.20
N VAL A 63 -7.90 17.28 -8.33
CA VAL A 63 -8.12 17.96 -9.62
C VAL A 63 -7.47 19.33 -9.54
N GLU A 64 -6.44 19.54 -10.34
CA GLU A 64 -5.78 20.84 -10.47
C GLU A 64 -6.44 21.65 -11.60
N LEU A 65 -6.60 22.93 -11.33
CA LEU A 65 -7.22 23.90 -12.22
C LEU A 65 -6.18 24.91 -12.70
N SER A 66 -6.33 25.39 -13.93
CA SER A 66 -5.50 26.48 -14.42
C SER A 66 -5.75 27.76 -13.61
N ALA A 67 -4.73 28.60 -13.45
CA ALA A 67 -4.87 29.85 -12.67
C ALA A 67 -5.88 30.84 -13.28
N GLU A 68 -6.21 30.67 -14.55
CA GLU A 68 -7.17 31.48 -15.30
C GLU A 68 -8.51 30.72 -15.50
N ALA A 69 -8.70 29.58 -14.84
CA ALA A 69 -9.92 28.79 -14.95
C ALA A 69 -11.13 29.58 -14.43
N ASP A 70 -12.09 29.80 -15.31
CA ASP A 70 -13.39 30.40 -15.01
C ASP A 70 -14.42 29.28 -14.83
N VAL A 71 -14.27 28.55 -13.71
CA VAL A 71 -15.07 27.39 -13.31
C VAL A 71 -15.72 27.70 -11.97
N ASP A 72 -17.02 27.46 -11.85
CA ASP A 72 -17.78 27.63 -10.60
C ASP A 72 -17.91 26.31 -9.83
N GLN A 73 -17.91 25.18 -10.54
CA GLN A 73 -18.14 23.86 -9.97
C GLN A 73 -17.46 22.75 -10.78
N VAL A 74 -16.99 21.70 -10.09
CA VAL A 74 -16.56 20.44 -10.70
C VAL A 74 -17.45 19.32 -10.18
N ASN A 75 -18.01 18.54 -11.09
CA ASN A 75 -18.77 17.33 -10.78
C ASN A 75 -17.93 16.10 -11.12
N LEU A 76 -17.93 15.11 -10.22
CA LEU A 76 -17.35 13.80 -10.43
C LEU A 76 -18.47 12.79 -10.63
N ILE A 77 -18.42 12.06 -11.74
CA ILE A 77 -19.41 11.07 -12.17
C ILE A 77 -18.71 9.72 -12.14
N GLN A 78 -19.30 8.74 -11.47
CA GLN A 78 -18.75 7.40 -11.32
C GLN A 78 -19.03 6.52 -12.55
N PRO A 79 -18.40 5.34 -12.69
CA PRO A 79 -18.47 4.52 -13.90
C PRO A 79 -19.91 4.16 -14.34
N ASN A 80 -20.82 3.96 -13.38
CA ASN A 80 -22.24 3.68 -13.67
C ASN A 80 -23.04 4.90 -14.20
N GLY A 81 -22.42 6.07 -14.31
CA GLY A 81 -23.01 7.31 -14.81
C GLY A 81 -23.72 8.16 -13.75
N GLU A 82 -23.80 7.71 -12.50
CA GLU A 82 -24.34 8.50 -11.40
C GLU A 82 -23.31 9.52 -10.89
N LEU A 83 -23.82 10.56 -10.25
CA LEU A 83 -22.98 11.58 -9.64
C LEU A 83 -22.34 11.04 -8.35
N PHE A 84 -21.01 10.93 -8.32
CA PHE A 84 -20.25 10.64 -7.11
C PHE A 84 -20.25 11.83 -6.15
N GLY A 85 -20.00 13.03 -6.66
CA GLY A 85 -19.95 14.24 -5.85
C GLY A 85 -19.77 15.52 -6.64
N LYS A 86 -19.92 16.65 -5.94
CA LYS A 86 -19.71 18.01 -6.49
C LYS A 86 -18.78 18.80 -5.60
N ARG A 87 -18.01 19.71 -6.19
CA ARG A 87 -17.16 20.68 -5.48
C ARG A 87 -17.33 22.05 -6.11
N ASP A 88 -17.70 23.02 -5.30
CA ASP A 88 -17.71 24.42 -5.73
C ASP A 88 -16.26 24.93 -5.76
N VAL A 89 -15.96 25.72 -6.79
CA VAL A 89 -14.63 26.29 -7.01
C VAL A 89 -14.68 27.75 -6.57
N ALA A 90 -13.95 28.07 -5.50
CA ALA A 90 -13.83 29.46 -5.06
C ALA A 90 -12.98 30.26 -6.06
N ALA A 91 -13.24 31.57 -6.17
CA ALA A 91 -12.45 32.44 -7.03
C ALA A 91 -10.96 32.37 -6.68
N GLY A 92 -10.13 32.04 -7.67
CA GLY A 92 -8.67 31.87 -7.51
C GLY A 92 -8.24 30.51 -6.93
N ALA A 93 -9.17 29.57 -6.69
CA ALA A 93 -8.81 28.20 -6.33
C ALA A 93 -8.16 27.49 -7.53
N GLN A 94 -7.07 26.78 -7.26
CA GLN A 94 -6.30 26.04 -8.27
C GLN A 94 -6.42 24.52 -8.07
N GLN A 95 -7.22 24.09 -7.09
CA GLN A 95 -7.37 22.68 -6.75
C GLN A 95 -8.73 22.44 -6.11
N VAL A 96 -9.34 21.31 -6.48
CA VAL A 96 -10.46 20.70 -5.74
C VAL A 96 -10.16 19.22 -5.51
N SER A 97 -10.78 18.66 -4.47
CA SER A 97 -10.54 17.26 -4.09
C SER A 97 -11.83 16.50 -3.77
N PHE A 98 -11.83 15.22 -4.09
CA PHE A 98 -12.90 14.26 -3.77
C PHE A 98 -12.32 13.11 -2.94
N GLU A 99 -12.85 12.89 -1.75
CA GLU A 99 -12.50 11.72 -0.95
C GLU A 99 -13.18 10.50 -1.56
N ILE A 100 -12.41 9.64 -2.23
CA ILE A 100 -12.92 8.42 -2.87
C ILE A 100 -12.84 7.22 -1.92
N GLY A 101 -11.91 7.25 -0.95
CA GLY A 101 -11.71 6.14 -0.02
C GLY A 101 -11.26 4.86 -0.74
N THR A 102 -11.63 3.70 -0.21
CA THR A 102 -11.34 2.38 -0.81
C THR A 102 -12.61 1.55 -1.05
N ALA A 103 -13.78 2.20 -0.97
CA ALA A 103 -15.09 1.60 -1.16
C ALA A 103 -15.82 2.39 -2.25
N TYR A 104 -15.21 2.42 -3.42
CA TYR A 104 -15.69 3.09 -4.62
C TYR A 104 -15.93 2.03 -5.72
N GLU A 105 -16.59 2.39 -6.81
CA GLU A 105 -16.78 1.52 -7.97
C GLU A 105 -15.60 1.69 -8.93
N PRO A 106 -14.72 0.70 -9.13
CA PRO A 106 -13.58 0.87 -10.02
C PRO A 106 -13.98 1.01 -11.48
N GLY A 107 -13.22 1.82 -12.22
CA GLY A 107 -13.43 2.07 -13.65
C GLY A 107 -13.17 3.52 -14.08
N GLU A 108 -13.71 3.89 -15.24
CA GLU A 108 -13.58 5.24 -15.79
C GLU A 108 -14.51 6.23 -15.07
N TYR A 109 -13.92 7.20 -14.38
CA TYR A 109 -14.63 8.34 -13.81
C TYR A 109 -14.61 9.52 -14.76
N ARG A 110 -15.71 10.27 -14.81
CA ARG A 110 -15.81 11.49 -15.63
C ARG A 110 -15.91 12.75 -14.78
N LEU A 111 -15.05 13.71 -15.07
CA LEU A 111 -15.05 15.04 -14.50
C LEU A 111 -15.72 16.02 -15.44
N VAL A 112 -16.65 16.81 -14.91
CA VAL A 112 -17.37 17.85 -15.65
C VAL A 112 -17.18 19.17 -14.93
N ALA A 113 -16.43 20.09 -15.54
CA ALA A 113 -16.26 21.45 -15.05
C ALA A 113 -17.38 22.34 -15.61
N LEU A 114 -18.02 23.09 -14.72
CA LEU A 114 -19.19 23.91 -15.00
C LEU A 114 -18.91 25.38 -14.68
N LYS A 115 -19.48 26.27 -15.51
CA LYS A 115 -19.66 27.69 -15.21
C LYS A 115 -21.16 27.98 -15.22
N GLY A 116 -21.75 28.27 -14.07
CA GLY A 116 -23.19 28.18 -13.88
C GLY A 116 -23.73 26.80 -14.25
N GLU A 117 -24.57 26.74 -15.28
CA GLU A 117 -25.15 25.49 -15.81
C GLU A 117 -24.44 24.98 -17.09
N GLU A 118 -23.46 25.73 -17.60
CA GLU A 118 -22.77 25.41 -18.85
C GLU A 118 -21.52 24.57 -18.59
N THR A 119 -21.38 23.46 -19.31
CA THR A 119 -20.15 22.65 -19.33
C THR A 119 -19.06 23.38 -20.09
N VAL A 120 -17.98 23.72 -19.38
CA VAL A 120 -16.81 24.40 -19.96
C VAL A 120 -15.66 23.43 -20.26
N ALA A 121 -15.61 22.28 -19.57
CA ALA A 121 -14.66 21.21 -19.87
C ALA A 121 -15.15 19.86 -19.34
N GLU A 122 -14.71 18.79 -20.00
CA GLU A 122 -14.84 17.42 -19.51
C GLU A 122 -13.49 16.71 -19.61
N SER A 123 -13.25 15.78 -18.69
CA SER A 123 -12.07 14.91 -18.66
C SER A 123 -12.48 13.56 -18.08
N THR A 124 -11.77 12.49 -18.44
CA THR A 124 -11.95 11.17 -17.85
C THR A 124 -10.66 10.71 -17.18
N THR A 125 -10.79 9.89 -16.14
CA THR A 125 -9.67 9.25 -15.44
C THR A 125 -10.10 7.85 -15.00
N ASP A 126 -9.25 6.86 -15.25
CA ASP A 126 -9.47 5.52 -14.73
C ASP A 126 -9.02 5.48 -13.27
N ILE A 127 -9.87 4.95 -12.40
CA ILE A 127 -9.57 4.70 -10.99
C ILE A 127 -9.77 3.20 -10.76
N GLU A 128 -8.70 2.44 -10.94
CA GLU A 128 -8.71 0.98 -10.80
C GLU A 128 -7.53 0.53 -9.94
N PRO A 129 -7.76 -0.25 -8.87
CA PRO A 129 -6.67 -0.82 -8.09
C PRO A 129 -6.11 -2.07 -8.77
N GLU A 130 -4.81 -2.30 -8.63
CA GLU A 130 -4.15 -3.53 -9.08
C GLU A 130 -3.19 -4.01 -7.98
N ILE A 131 -3.73 -4.76 -7.03
CA ILE A 131 -2.95 -5.32 -5.92
C ILE A 131 -2.20 -6.56 -6.38
N LEU A 132 -0.92 -6.63 -6.03
CA LEU A 132 -0.03 -7.75 -6.34
C LEU A 132 0.69 -8.20 -5.06
N ILE A 133 0.71 -9.51 -4.82
CA ILE A 133 1.56 -10.11 -3.78
C ILE A 133 2.98 -10.22 -4.36
N GLN A 134 3.93 -9.51 -3.74
CA GLN A 134 5.31 -9.46 -4.19
C GLN A 134 6.13 -10.55 -3.51
N ASP A 135 6.13 -10.58 -2.18
CA ASP A 135 7.04 -11.41 -1.39
C ASP A 135 6.40 -11.84 -0.07
N VAL A 136 7.00 -12.85 0.56
CA VAL A 136 6.62 -13.36 1.87
C VAL A 136 7.87 -13.74 2.65
N GLY A 137 7.89 -13.47 3.95
CA GLY A 137 9.03 -13.86 4.75
C GLY A 137 8.77 -13.90 6.25
N LEU A 138 9.76 -14.42 6.96
CA LEU A 138 9.72 -14.64 8.41
C LEU A 138 10.76 -13.78 9.12
N TYR A 139 10.57 -13.60 10.43
CA TYR A 139 11.53 -12.87 11.28
C TYR A 139 12.97 -13.36 11.11
N ARG A 140 13.17 -14.69 11.15
CA ARG A 140 14.50 -15.32 11.11
C ARG A 140 15.27 -15.04 9.82
N ASN A 141 14.55 -14.91 8.70
CA ASN A 141 15.14 -14.71 7.39
C ASN A 141 15.20 -13.23 7.00
N ASN A 142 14.35 -12.41 7.63
CA ASN A 142 14.21 -10.98 7.36
C ASN A 142 14.23 -10.17 8.65
N PRO A 143 15.29 -10.24 9.47
CA PRO A 143 15.32 -9.58 10.78
C PRO A 143 15.33 -8.04 10.68
N GLY A 144 15.61 -7.48 9.49
CA GLY A 144 15.63 -6.04 9.25
C GLY A 144 14.26 -5.37 9.08
N LYS A 145 13.16 -6.13 9.00
CA LYS A 145 11.80 -5.57 9.00
C LYS A 145 11.44 -5.06 10.42
N PRO A 146 10.44 -4.16 10.57
CA PRO A 146 10.13 -3.50 11.85
C PRO A 146 9.42 -4.41 12.88
N TRP A 147 9.85 -5.66 13.05
CA TRP A 147 9.19 -6.64 13.92
C TRP A 147 9.01 -6.20 15.37
N ASP A 148 9.98 -5.47 15.93
CA ASP A 148 9.92 -4.97 17.31
C ASP A 148 8.90 -3.84 17.46
N GLU A 149 8.71 -3.02 16.43
CA GLU A 149 7.70 -1.96 16.43
C GLU A 149 6.29 -2.54 16.30
N ILE A 150 6.14 -3.63 15.55
CA ILE A 150 4.86 -4.30 15.33
C ILE A 150 4.49 -5.19 16.52
N TYR A 151 5.32 -6.17 16.86
CA TYR A 151 5.00 -7.20 17.86
C TYR A 151 5.53 -6.90 19.26
N GLY A 152 6.30 -5.82 19.43
CA GLY A 152 6.99 -5.50 20.68
C GLY A 152 8.29 -6.27 20.88
N ASP A 153 9.13 -5.76 21.77
CA ASP A 153 10.37 -6.44 22.19
C ASP A 153 10.06 -7.56 23.20
N THR A 154 10.58 -8.77 22.96
CA THR A 154 10.37 -9.91 23.86
C THR A 154 11.69 -10.66 24.05
N GLU A 155 11.93 -11.18 25.25
CA GLU A 155 13.20 -11.86 25.57
C GLU A 155 13.47 -13.13 24.73
N THR A 156 12.45 -13.70 24.08
CA THR A 156 12.56 -14.99 23.36
C THR A 156 12.11 -14.95 21.90
N ASP A 157 11.61 -13.80 21.40
CA ASP A 157 11.04 -13.58 20.07
C ASP A 157 10.06 -14.66 19.58
N ARG A 158 9.45 -15.42 20.49
CA ARG A 158 8.60 -16.58 20.15
C ARG A 158 7.42 -16.21 19.28
N LEU A 159 6.84 -15.03 19.50
CA LEU A 159 5.75 -14.50 18.67
C LEU A 159 6.26 -14.20 17.26
N LYS A 160 7.28 -13.34 17.13
CA LYS A 160 7.85 -12.96 15.83
C LYS A 160 8.32 -14.16 15.01
N ASN A 161 8.86 -15.17 15.69
CA ASN A 161 9.40 -16.38 15.07
C ASN A 161 8.36 -17.26 14.37
N GLY A 162 7.07 -17.17 14.74
CA GLY A 162 6.00 -17.95 14.08
C GLY A 162 5.08 -17.10 13.20
N GLU A 163 5.27 -15.78 13.19
CA GLU A 163 4.55 -14.87 12.30
C GLU A 163 5.31 -14.65 10.98
N ALA A 164 4.58 -14.21 9.98
CA ALA A 164 5.09 -13.87 8.66
C ALA A 164 4.72 -12.41 8.31
N PHE A 165 5.49 -11.83 7.39
CA PHE A 165 5.05 -10.66 6.65
C PHE A 165 4.78 -11.03 5.20
N VAL A 166 3.88 -10.29 4.56
CA VAL A 166 3.60 -10.35 3.12
C VAL A 166 3.77 -8.96 2.56
N THR A 167 4.65 -8.80 1.57
CA THR A 167 4.78 -7.54 0.85
C THR A 167 3.76 -7.50 -0.29
N VAL A 168 2.93 -6.46 -0.31
CA VAL A 168 1.97 -6.21 -1.39
C VAL A 168 2.24 -4.85 -2.03
N SER A 169 1.94 -4.72 -3.31
CA SER A 169 2.05 -3.46 -4.06
C SER A 169 0.78 -3.16 -4.83
N ASN A 170 0.47 -1.88 -5.01
CA ASN A 170 -0.60 -1.45 -5.89
C ASN A 170 -0.03 -0.86 -7.20
N ALA A 171 -0.13 -1.61 -8.30
CA ALA A 171 0.29 -1.16 -9.62
C ALA A 171 -0.78 -0.34 -10.35
N GLY A 172 -2.00 -0.25 -9.77
CA GLY A 172 -3.15 0.42 -10.34
C GLY A 172 -3.15 1.93 -10.09
N THR A 173 -4.16 2.60 -10.64
CA THR A 173 -4.38 4.06 -10.51
C THR A 173 -5.32 4.42 -9.36
N GLY A 174 -6.06 3.45 -8.82
CA GLY A 174 -6.97 3.61 -7.70
C GLY A 174 -6.45 2.97 -6.42
N PRO A 175 -6.80 3.48 -5.23
CA PRO A 175 -6.36 2.93 -3.96
C PRO A 175 -7.16 1.68 -3.62
N ASP A 176 -6.58 0.75 -2.87
CA ASP A 176 -7.33 -0.36 -2.29
C ASP A 176 -7.07 -0.49 -0.80
N ALA A 177 -7.87 -1.30 -0.12
CA ALA A 177 -7.58 -1.76 1.22
C ALA A 177 -7.54 -3.28 1.22
N ILE A 178 -6.46 -3.86 1.73
CA ILE A 178 -6.42 -5.27 2.10
C ILE A 178 -7.25 -5.43 3.36
N VAL A 179 -8.19 -6.38 3.36
CA VAL A 179 -9.12 -6.63 4.48
C VAL A 179 -8.97 -8.02 5.08
N GLU A 180 -8.33 -8.93 4.36
CA GLU A 180 -8.03 -10.27 4.87
C GLU A 180 -6.66 -10.76 4.39
N LEU A 181 -5.97 -11.51 5.25
CA LEU A 181 -4.70 -12.18 4.98
C LEU A 181 -4.76 -13.63 5.48
N VAL A 182 -4.62 -14.57 4.56
CA VAL A 182 -4.75 -16.01 4.81
C VAL A 182 -3.52 -16.76 4.32
N PHE A 183 -3.09 -17.76 5.10
CA PHE A 183 -2.03 -18.71 4.74
C PHE A 183 -2.60 -20.12 4.75
N SER A 184 -2.44 -20.83 3.64
CA SER A 184 -2.97 -22.18 3.43
C SER A 184 -1.94 -23.09 2.76
N GLY A 185 -2.16 -24.39 2.77
CA GLY A 185 -1.22 -25.38 2.22
C GLY A 185 -0.15 -25.79 3.22
N ASP A 186 1.06 -26.03 2.75
CA ASP A 186 2.14 -26.68 3.49
C ASP A 186 2.88 -25.75 4.48
N VAL A 187 2.15 -24.87 5.17
CA VAL A 187 2.65 -24.14 6.36
C VAL A 187 2.45 -24.99 7.63
N PRO A 188 3.20 -24.75 8.72
CA PRO A 188 3.02 -25.46 9.98
C PRO A 188 1.62 -25.32 10.57
N ASN A 189 1.01 -24.14 10.43
CA ASN A 189 -0.29 -23.84 11.00
C ASN A 189 -1.20 -23.14 9.97
N PRO A 190 -1.77 -23.89 9.01
CA PRO A 190 -2.67 -23.32 8.01
C PRO A 190 -3.99 -22.94 8.68
N ILE A 191 -4.40 -21.68 8.48
CA ILE A 191 -5.64 -21.14 9.04
C ILE A 191 -6.44 -20.50 7.89
N GLU A 192 -7.45 -21.23 7.41
CA GLU A 192 -8.34 -20.78 6.32
C GLU A 192 -9.34 -19.70 6.76
N ASP A 193 -9.64 -19.61 8.06
CA ASP A 193 -10.58 -18.65 8.65
C ASP A 193 -9.90 -17.99 9.87
N PRO A 194 -9.00 -17.01 9.66
CA PRO A 194 -8.29 -16.36 10.73
C PRO A 194 -9.23 -15.51 11.59
N ARG A 195 -8.84 -15.26 12.85
CA ARG A 195 -9.59 -14.31 13.68
C ARG A 195 -9.38 -12.90 13.16
N GLY A 196 -10.48 -12.18 12.93
CA GLY A 196 -10.42 -10.82 12.39
C GLY A 196 -9.95 -10.85 10.93
N SER A 197 -9.06 -9.94 10.55
CA SER A 197 -8.49 -9.85 9.20
C SER A 197 -7.32 -10.83 8.94
N GLY A 198 -6.87 -11.58 9.96
CA GLY A 198 -5.59 -12.31 9.89
C GLY A 198 -4.34 -11.43 9.92
N MET A 199 -4.48 -10.10 9.91
CA MET A 199 -3.40 -9.13 10.08
C MET A 199 -3.26 -8.69 11.54
N TYR A 200 -2.06 -8.28 11.93
CA TYR A 200 -1.74 -7.89 13.30
C TYR A 200 -2.40 -6.57 13.70
N GLU A 201 -3.27 -6.64 14.71
CA GLU A 201 -3.95 -5.51 15.38
C GLU A 201 -4.60 -4.48 14.43
N THR A 202 -4.94 -4.88 13.21
CA THR A 202 -5.60 -4.02 12.23
C THR A 202 -6.66 -4.79 11.44
N GLU A 203 -7.79 -4.15 11.16
CA GLU A 203 -8.86 -4.71 10.33
C GLU A 203 -8.62 -4.47 8.83
N GLN A 204 -7.71 -3.57 8.48
CA GLN A 204 -7.39 -3.25 7.09
C GLN A 204 -6.04 -2.56 6.94
N VAL A 205 -5.46 -2.65 5.75
CA VAL A 205 -4.28 -1.85 5.36
C VAL A 205 -4.58 -1.20 4.01
N VAL A 206 -4.51 0.12 3.94
CA VAL A 206 -4.69 0.87 2.69
C VAL A 206 -3.38 0.81 1.89
N VAL A 207 -3.50 0.57 0.59
CA VAL A 207 -2.39 0.57 -0.38
C VAL A 207 -2.72 1.59 -1.46
N ALA A 208 -2.13 2.78 -1.38
CA ALA A 208 -2.38 3.81 -2.39
C ALA A 208 -1.73 3.46 -3.74
N PRO A 209 -2.13 4.10 -4.85
CA PRO A 209 -1.52 3.90 -6.16
C PRO A 209 0.01 4.04 -6.11
N GLY A 210 0.72 3.04 -6.63
CA GLY A 210 2.19 3.00 -6.67
C GLY A 210 2.86 2.72 -5.32
N GLU A 211 2.12 2.48 -4.24
CA GLU A 211 2.68 2.12 -2.94
C GLU A 211 2.99 0.64 -2.82
N THR A 212 3.97 0.33 -1.96
CA THR A 212 4.30 -1.02 -1.50
C THR A 212 4.25 -1.02 0.02
N VAL A 213 3.56 -1.98 0.61
CA VAL A 213 3.38 -2.11 2.05
C VAL A 213 3.65 -3.54 2.51
N ASP A 214 4.07 -3.70 3.76
CA ASP A 214 4.19 -5.00 4.41
C ASP A 214 2.97 -5.23 5.30
N LEU A 215 2.29 -6.36 5.08
CA LEU A 215 1.24 -6.89 5.93
C LEU A 215 1.87 -7.85 6.94
N PHE A 216 1.58 -7.67 8.23
CA PHE A 216 2.10 -8.54 9.29
C PHE A 216 0.99 -9.47 9.77
N SER A 217 1.25 -10.78 9.85
CA SER A 217 0.24 -11.77 10.23
C SER A 217 -0.07 -11.75 11.72
N ASN A 218 -1.25 -12.27 12.06
CA ASN A 218 -1.70 -12.54 13.43
C ASN A 218 -2.29 -13.96 13.57
N SER A 219 -2.02 -14.80 12.58
CA SER A 219 -2.51 -16.18 12.49
C SER A 219 -1.43 -17.19 12.89
N PHE A 220 -0.20 -16.75 13.17
CA PHE A 220 0.92 -17.59 13.55
C PHE A 220 1.17 -18.74 12.55
N PRO A 221 1.28 -18.45 11.23
CA PRO A 221 1.30 -19.48 10.17
C PRO A 221 2.53 -20.39 10.23
N PHE A 222 3.68 -19.87 10.67
CA PHE A 222 4.94 -20.61 10.83
C PHE A 222 5.25 -20.93 12.29
N GLY A 223 4.20 -20.98 13.09
CA GLY A 223 4.23 -21.35 14.49
C GLY A 223 4.46 -22.83 14.74
N SER A 224 3.88 -23.32 15.84
CA SER A 224 3.83 -24.75 16.13
C SER A 224 3.02 -25.49 15.07
N GLU A 225 3.50 -26.66 14.66
CA GLU A 225 2.82 -27.52 13.70
C GLU A 225 1.45 -27.98 14.23
N SER A 226 0.42 -27.79 13.41
CA SER A 226 -0.94 -28.26 13.66
C SER A 226 -1.16 -29.64 13.02
N GLU A 227 -2.27 -30.32 13.35
CA GLU A 227 -2.59 -31.65 12.77
C GLU A 227 -2.67 -31.67 11.22
N LYS A 228 -2.94 -30.51 10.61
CA LYS A 228 -3.08 -30.35 9.16
C LYS A 228 -1.86 -29.69 8.51
N GLY A 229 -0.90 -29.24 9.30
CA GLY A 229 0.24 -28.49 8.80
C GLY A 229 1.38 -29.38 8.38
N MET A 230 2.36 -28.75 7.73
CA MET A 230 3.66 -29.35 7.45
C MET A 230 4.71 -28.56 8.22
N GLY A 231 5.38 -29.24 9.15
CA GLY A 231 6.48 -28.66 9.92
C GLY A 231 7.82 -29.26 9.55
N CYS A 232 8.74 -29.21 10.49
CA CYS A 232 10.13 -29.59 10.28
C CYS A 232 10.36 -31.07 10.60
N SER A 233 11.26 -31.69 9.84
CA SER A 233 11.68 -33.06 10.10
C SER A 233 13.20 -33.19 9.99
N PRO A 234 13.82 -34.19 10.64
CA PRO A 234 15.26 -34.41 10.53
C PRO A 234 15.71 -34.75 9.11
N GLY A 235 14.81 -35.30 8.29
CA GLY A 235 15.06 -35.62 6.89
C GLY A 235 14.84 -34.45 5.94
N GLY A 236 14.35 -33.32 6.45
CA GLY A 236 13.83 -32.21 5.66
C GLY A 236 12.44 -32.50 5.11
N ASN A 237 11.62 -31.45 4.98
CA ASN A 237 10.33 -31.48 4.30
C ASN A 237 10.28 -30.35 3.27
N SER A 238 9.55 -30.56 2.18
CA SER A 238 9.33 -29.55 1.16
C SER A 238 7.87 -29.59 0.73
N GLY A 239 7.30 -28.43 0.46
CA GLY A 239 5.91 -28.31 0.05
C GLY A 239 5.65 -26.99 -0.64
N GLN A 240 4.37 -26.70 -0.83
CA GLN A 240 3.90 -25.44 -1.37
C GLN A 240 2.79 -24.88 -0.49
N PHE A 241 2.84 -23.58 -0.25
CA PHE A 241 1.79 -22.86 0.45
C PHE A 241 1.27 -21.71 -0.40
N THR A 242 0.06 -21.26 -0.10
CA THR A 242 -0.59 -20.14 -0.79
C THR A 242 -0.87 -19.03 0.21
N VAL A 243 -0.47 -17.82 -0.17
CA VAL A 243 -0.92 -16.58 0.46
C VAL A 243 -2.14 -16.10 -0.30
N LEU A 244 -3.20 -15.78 0.41
CA LEU A 244 -4.39 -15.13 -0.10
C LEU A 244 -4.58 -13.77 0.58
N VAL A 245 -4.90 -12.75 -0.20
CA VAL A 245 -5.34 -11.45 0.31
C VAL A 245 -6.69 -11.07 -0.31
N GLU A 246 -7.65 -10.66 0.53
CA GLU A 246 -8.92 -10.08 0.06
C GLU A 246 -8.81 -8.55 0.03
N THR A 247 -9.31 -7.93 -1.05
CA THR A 247 -9.32 -6.47 -1.21
C THR A 247 -10.72 -5.88 -1.20
N ARG A 248 -10.85 -4.62 -0.75
CA ARG A 248 -12.15 -3.99 -0.56
C ARG A 248 -12.78 -3.44 -1.83
N ALA A 249 -12.01 -2.76 -2.67
CA ALA A 249 -12.58 -1.96 -3.76
C ALA A 249 -13.28 -2.83 -4.81
N ASN A 250 -12.72 -4.00 -5.12
CA ASN A 250 -13.32 -4.97 -6.03
C ASN A 250 -13.91 -6.21 -5.33
N GLY A 251 -13.65 -6.41 -4.04
CA GLY A 251 -13.94 -7.70 -3.39
C GLY A 251 -13.12 -8.85 -3.98
N ASN A 252 -11.94 -8.55 -4.51
CA ASN A 252 -11.11 -9.53 -5.21
C ASN A 252 -10.31 -10.35 -4.19
N GLU A 253 -10.25 -11.65 -4.41
CA GLU A 253 -9.27 -12.53 -3.77
C GLU A 253 -8.04 -12.66 -4.68
N ILE A 254 -6.88 -12.28 -4.16
CA ILE A 254 -5.60 -12.37 -4.87
C ILE A 254 -4.79 -13.44 -4.18
N THR A 255 -4.26 -14.38 -4.96
CA THR A 255 -3.49 -15.50 -4.44
C THR A 255 -2.12 -15.58 -5.09
N LYS A 256 -1.13 -16.00 -4.32
CA LYS A 256 0.21 -16.34 -4.82
C LYS A 256 0.75 -17.55 -4.08
N ALA A 257 1.25 -18.51 -4.85
CA ALA A 257 1.87 -19.72 -4.33
C ALA A 257 3.37 -19.52 -4.13
N PHE A 258 3.91 -20.16 -3.09
CA PHE A 258 5.31 -20.15 -2.75
C PHE A 258 5.75 -21.56 -2.38
N ASP A 259 6.93 -21.94 -2.86
CA ASP A 259 7.57 -23.18 -2.43
C ASP A 259 8.25 -22.95 -1.08
N VAL A 260 8.20 -23.97 -0.23
CA VAL A 260 8.76 -23.92 1.12
C VAL A 260 9.56 -25.18 1.42
N GLU A 261 10.72 -24.99 2.05
CA GLU A 261 11.56 -26.07 2.56
C GLU A 261 11.80 -25.89 4.05
N TYR A 262 11.66 -26.97 4.80
CA TYR A 262 11.87 -27.07 6.24
C TYR A 262 13.01 -28.01 6.53
N SER A 263 13.99 -27.58 7.33
CA SER A 263 15.15 -28.43 7.67
C SER A 263 15.81 -28.05 8.98
N GLY A 264 16.86 -28.78 9.35
CA GLY A 264 17.73 -28.46 10.49
C GLY A 264 17.25 -28.96 11.86
N SER A 265 15.94 -29.16 12.07
CA SER A 265 15.39 -29.60 13.35
C SER A 265 14.05 -30.35 13.23
N GLU A 266 13.64 -31.02 14.32
CA GLU A 266 12.26 -31.49 14.53
C GLU A 266 11.35 -30.36 15.07
N GLU A 267 11.94 -29.40 15.79
CA GLU A 267 11.21 -28.34 16.45
C GLU A 267 11.15 -27.09 15.58
N MET A 268 9.96 -26.52 15.40
CA MET A 268 9.75 -25.29 14.63
C MET A 268 10.56 -24.10 15.16
N SER A 269 10.93 -24.10 16.45
CA SER A 269 11.77 -23.05 17.05
C SER A 269 13.20 -23.01 16.51
N ASP A 270 13.75 -24.16 16.13
CA ASP A 270 15.14 -24.30 15.67
C ASP A 270 15.21 -24.68 14.18
N CYS A 271 14.07 -24.66 13.51
CA CYS A 271 13.96 -25.03 12.12
C CYS A 271 14.43 -23.90 11.20
N GLU A 272 15.19 -24.31 10.19
CA GLU A 272 15.52 -23.49 9.03
C GLU A 272 14.38 -23.59 8.03
N VAL A 273 13.76 -22.46 7.71
CA VAL A 273 12.68 -22.36 6.73
C VAL A 273 13.20 -21.57 5.54
N ALA A 274 13.17 -22.13 4.35
CA ALA A 274 13.46 -21.41 3.11
C ALA A 274 12.17 -21.25 2.32
N ILE A 275 11.92 -20.04 1.80
CA ILE A 275 10.75 -19.73 0.99
C ILE A 275 11.24 -19.15 -0.35
N THR A 276 10.68 -19.65 -1.44
CA THR A 276 10.94 -19.15 -2.79
C THR A 276 9.64 -19.02 -3.56
N GLU A 277 9.63 -18.14 -4.57
CA GLU A 277 8.51 -18.13 -5.52
C GLU A 277 8.42 -19.49 -6.24
N ALA A 278 7.19 -19.97 -6.42
CA ALA A 278 6.87 -21.21 -7.13
C ALA A 278 6.93 -21.05 -8.67
#